data_AF-A0A6J4I1R0-F1
#
_entry.id   AF-A0A6J4I1R0-F1
#
_cell.length_a   1.000
_cell.length_b   1.000
_cell.length_c   1.000
_cell.angle_alpha   90.00
_cell.angle_beta   90.00
_cell.angle_gamma   90.00
#
_symmetry.space_group_name_H-M   'P 1'
#
loop_
_entity.id
_entity.type
_entity.pdbx_description
1 polymer ?
#
loop_
_entity_poly.entity_id
_entity_poly.type
_entity_poly.pdbx_seq_one_letter_code
_entity_poly.pdbx_strand_id
1 'polypeptide(L)'
;MKQSTELVTTASFSAGKRKLTAVKACAERDSDTLIALINAYLSHRGKKGSKTSEATRRTYETGLLRWIVFGWPDPEPNSSPKVPLLRATTDDVEMFVAARLDAGNREATVSSYLSAARTFYKALVCAKAIEASPADEVRSPTDPRPRWERNSVVAMADASGPYGSVLLLGYVSGVLIPCRRTRSVVPRPECQGL
;
A
#
# COMPACT_ATOMS: atom_id res chain seq x y z
N MET A 1 -12.08 23.47 8.62
CA MET A 1 -11.16 22.46 9.22
C MET A 1 -10.03 22.13 8.25
N LYS A 2 -9.12 23.08 7.97
CA LYS A 2 -8.06 22.93 6.93
C LYS A 2 -6.64 22.93 7.51
N GLN A 3 -6.47 23.10 8.82
CA GLN A 3 -5.16 23.34 9.43
C GLN A 3 -4.36 22.06 9.75
N SER A 4 -5.00 20.89 9.91
CA SER A 4 -4.26 19.66 10.23
C SER A 4 -3.49 19.07 9.03
N THR A 5 -3.92 19.37 7.80
CA THR A 5 -3.35 18.79 6.57
C THR A 5 -2.05 19.49 6.12
N GLU A 6 -1.83 20.75 6.53
CA GLU A 6 -0.61 21.50 6.17
C GLU A 6 0.60 21.12 7.03
N LEU A 7 0.42 20.64 8.27
CA LEU A 7 1.55 20.37 9.18
C LEU A 7 2.35 19.12 8.81
N VAL A 8 1.77 18.18 8.04
CA VAL A 8 2.44 16.93 7.68
C VAL A 8 2.86 16.90 6.20
N THR A 9 2.41 17.88 5.41
CA THR A 9 2.81 18.02 4.02
C THR A 9 4.16 18.75 3.94
N THR A 10 5.20 17.92 3.93
CA THR A 10 6.47 18.09 3.18
C THR A 10 7.69 18.75 3.84
N ALA A 11 8.74 17.91 3.93
CA ALA A 11 10.11 18.16 3.50
C ALA A 11 11.23 18.53 4.49
N SER A 12 10.99 18.79 5.79
CA SER A 12 12.15 18.99 6.70
C SER A 12 11.89 18.75 8.18
N PHE A 13 11.22 17.66 8.52
CA PHE A 13 11.45 17.15 9.87
C PHE A 13 12.85 16.53 9.88
N SER A 14 13.77 17.16 10.63
CA SER A 14 15.03 16.53 11.02
C SER A 14 14.74 15.09 11.49
N ALA A 15 15.66 14.14 11.28
CA ALA A 15 15.40 12.73 11.54
C ALA A 15 14.79 12.48 12.94
N GLY A 16 15.22 13.23 13.96
CA GLY A 16 14.66 13.20 15.31
C GLY A 16 13.19 13.63 15.41
N LYS A 17 12.79 14.73 14.73
CA LYS A 17 11.38 15.17 14.74
C LYS A 17 10.46 14.17 14.04
N ARG A 18 10.94 13.50 12.97
CA ARG A 18 10.17 12.44 12.30
C ARG A 18 9.87 11.27 13.22
N LYS A 19 10.88 10.82 13.97
CA LYS A 19 10.74 9.74 14.95
C LYS A 19 9.71 10.09 16.02
N LEU A 20 9.84 11.28 16.62
CA LEU A 20 8.93 11.73 17.67
C LEU A 20 7.50 11.85 17.19
N THR A 21 7.26 12.46 16.03
CA THR A 21 5.92 12.58 15.44
C THR A 21 5.31 11.21 15.14
N ALA A 22 6.08 10.29 14.57
CA ALA A 22 5.58 8.95 14.27
C ALA A 22 5.23 8.16 15.54
N VAL A 23 6.08 8.20 16.57
CA VAL A 23 5.82 7.54 17.85
C VAL A 23 4.61 8.15 18.55
N LYS A 24 4.50 9.48 18.55
CA LYS A 24 3.37 10.21 19.12
C LYS A 24 2.06 9.86 18.40
N ALA A 25 2.05 9.86 17.07
CA ALA A 25 0.87 9.51 16.27
C ALA A 25 0.42 8.06 16.53
N CYS A 26 1.36 7.12 16.68
CA CYS A 26 1.05 5.74 17.05
C CYS A 26 0.48 5.62 18.48
N ALA A 27 0.92 6.47 19.42
CA ALA A 27 0.44 6.47 20.79
C ALA A 27 -0.96 7.12 20.90
N GLU A 28 -1.18 8.24 20.20
CA GLU A 28 -2.42 9.02 20.22
C GLU A 28 -3.50 8.46 19.27
N ARG A 29 -3.18 7.44 18.48
CA ARG A 29 -4.06 6.85 17.45
C ARG A 29 -4.51 7.83 16.39
N ASP A 30 -3.65 8.80 16.05
CA ASP A 30 -3.94 9.80 15.03
C ASP A 30 -3.82 9.20 13.62
N SER A 31 -4.94 8.75 13.05
CA SER A 31 -4.99 8.19 11.71
C SER A 31 -4.56 9.17 10.62
N ASP A 32 -4.84 10.47 10.80
CA ASP A 32 -4.58 11.49 9.79
C ASP A 32 -3.07 11.74 9.68
N THR A 33 -2.38 11.82 10.81
CA THR A 33 -0.92 11.95 10.83
C THR A 33 -0.24 10.70 10.27
N LEU A 34 -0.77 9.50 10.52
CA LEU A 34 -0.24 8.25 9.95
C LEU A 34 -0.45 8.18 8.43
N ILE A 35 -1.59 8.64 7.92
CA ILE A 35 -1.87 8.77 6.48
C ILE A 35 -0.92 9.77 5.83
N ALA A 36 -0.69 10.92 6.47
CA ALA A 36 0.19 11.91 5.90
C ALA A 36 1.67 11.42 5.91
N LEU A 37 2.07 10.60 6.89
CA LEU A 37 3.36 9.92 6.91
C LEU A 37 3.54 8.95 5.73
N ILE A 38 2.54 8.10 5.43
CA ILE A 38 2.64 7.16 4.29
C ILE A 38 2.68 7.91 2.95
N ASN A 39 1.91 9.00 2.82
CA ASN A 39 1.88 9.83 1.62
C ASN A 39 3.20 10.58 1.39
N ALA A 40 3.84 11.07 2.47
CA ALA A 40 5.18 11.65 2.40
C ALA A 40 6.21 10.59 1.97
N TYR A 41 6.15 9.38 2.53
CA TYR A 41 7.03 8.28 2.14
C TYR A 41 6.87 7.91 0.65
N LEU A 42 5.64 7.74 0.17
CA LEU A 42 5.35 7.41 -1.23
C LEU A 42 5.88 8.49 -2.19
N SER A 43 5.80 9.77 -1.80
CA SER A 43 6.25 10.89 -2.62
C SER A 43 7.77 10.99 -2.72
N HIS A 44 8.51 10.71 -1.63
CA HIS A 44 9.96 10.89 -1.58
C HIS A 44 10.78 9.63 -1.83
N ARG A 45 10.31 8.48 -1.35
CA ARG A 45 11.08 7.22 -1.29
C ARG A 45 10.38 6.04 -1.97
N GLY A 46 9.13 6.21 -2.40
CA GLY A 46 8.41 5.20 -3.17
C GLY A 46 9.08 4.92 -4.51
N LYS A 47 8.91 3.70 -5.05
CA LYS A 47 9.47 3.31 -6.37
C LYS A 47 9.08 4.25 -7.51
N LYS A 48 7.87 4.80 -7.47
CA LYS A 48 7.36 5.79 -8.44
C LYS A 48 7.58 7.24 -7.98
N GLY A 49 7.96 7.45 -6.72
CA GLY A 49 8.15 8.76 -6.10
C GLY A 49 6.95 9.69 -6.32
N SER A 50 7.26 10.93 -6.74
CA SER A 50 6.27 11.97 -7.05
C SER A 50 5.28 11.61 -8.16
N LYS A 51 5.57 10.59 -8.99
CA LYS A 51 4.69 10.11 -10.07
C LYS A 51 3.62 9.12 -9.60
N THR A 52 3.44 8.95 -8.29
CA THR A 52 2.40 8.06 -7.75
C THR A 52 1.02 8.68 -7.96
N SER A 53 0.14 7.95 -8.66
CA SER A 53 -1.25 8.36 -8.93
C SER A 53 -2.06 8.54 -7.64
N GLU A 54 -3.00 9.49 -7.66
CA GLU A 54 -3.94 9.73 -6.55
C GLU A 54 -4.79 8.49 -6.22
N ALA A 55 -5.23 7.74 -7.24
CA ALA A 55 -5.98 6.50 -7.03
C ALA A 55 -5.16 5.46 -6.24
N THR A 56 -3.85 5.42 -6.47
CA THR A 56 -2.94 4.56 -5.69
C THR A 56 -2.86 5.05 -4.25
N ARG A 57 -2.73 6.36 -4.01
CA ARG A 57 -2.69 6.92 -2.64
C ARG A 57 -3.96 6.56 -1.86
N ARG A 58 -5.14 6.78 -2.44
CA ARG A 58 -6.44 6.42 -1.84
C ARG A 58 -6.55 4.94 -1.47
N THR A 59 -6.00 4.06 -2.31
CA THR A 59 -5.97 2.62 -2.04
C THR A 59 -5.13 2.31 -0.80
N TYR A 60 -3.98 2.98 -0.66
CA TYR A 60 -3.07 2.77 0.46
C TYR A 60 -3.64 3.36 1.75
N GLU A 61 -4.28 4.53 1.68
CA GLU A 61 -5.02 5.14 2.80
C GLU A 61 -6.10 4.20 3.30
N THR A 62 -6.93 3.67 2.39
CA THR A 62 -7.98 2.72 2.74
C THR A 62 -7.40 1.47 3.39
N GLY A 63 -6.34 0.89 2.82
CA GLY A 63 -5.69 -0.30 3.38
C GLY A 63 -5.08 -0.05 4.78
N LEU A 64 -4.45 1.10 4.98
CA LEU A 64 -3.90 1.51 6.27
C LEU A 64 -5.00 1.68 7.32
N LEU A 65 -6.11 2.33 6.98
CA LEU A 65 -7.25 2.48 7.88
C LEU A 65 -7.82 1.12 8.30
N ARG A 66 -7.91 0.16 7.37
CA ARG A 66 -8.36 -1.21 7.71
C ARG A 66 -7.39 -1.92 8.66
N TRP A 67 -6.08 -1.71 8.50
CA TRP A 67 -5.07 -2.24 9.41
C TRP A 67 -5.16 -1.59 10.80
N ILE A 68 -5.35 -0.26 10.86
CA ILE A 68 -5.53 0.49 12.10
C ILE A 68 -6.76 0.01 12.86
N VAL A 69 -7.91 -0.10 12.20
CA VAL A 69 -9.17 -0.59 12.80
C VAL A 69 -9.04 -2.03 13.30
N PHE A 70 -8.23 -2.86 12.64
CA PHE A 70 -7.96 -4.21 13.11
C PHE A 70 -7.11 -4.23 14.40
N GLY A 71 -6.08 -3.40 14.48
CA GLY A 71 -5.22 -3.31 15.66
C GLY A 71 -5.88 -2.59 16.85
N TRP A 72 -6.74 -1.60 16.55
CA TRP A 72 -7.48 -0.76 17.50
C TRP A 72 -8.99 -0.86 17.24
N PRO A 73 -9.64 -1.95 17.67
CA PRO A 73 -11.08 -2.10 17.50
C PRO A 73 -11.88 -1.09 18.33
N ASP A 74 -11.35 -0.67 19.48
CA ASP A 74 -12.02 0.29 20.36
C ASP A 74 -11.60 1.73 20.04
N PRO A 75 -12.58 2.65 19.92
CA PRO A 75 -12.30 4.08 19.73
C PRO A 75 -11.85 4.76 21.04
N GLU A 76 -11.98 4.09 22.18
CA GLU A 76 -11.61 4.61 23.49
C GLU A 76 -10.09 4.79 23.60
N PRO A 77 -9.59 6.01 23.88
CA PRO A 77 -8.15 6.30 23.95
C PRO A 77 -7.43 5.53 25.06
N ASN A 78 -8.17 5.04 26.07
CA ASN A 78 -7.64 4.29 27.21
C ASN A 78 -7.76 2.75 27.08
N SER A 79 -8.40 2.24 26.02
CA SER A 79 -8.48 0.78 25.82
C SER A 79 -7.12 0.22 25.44
N SER A 80 -6.73 -0.96 25.93
CA SER A 80 -5.46 -1.56 25.53
C SER A 80 -5.54 -1.99 24.06
N PRO A 81 -4.61 -1.56 23.19
CA PRO A 81 -4.65 -1.95 21.79
C PRO A 81 -4.44 -3.48 21.67
N LYS A 82 -5.28 -4.13 20.87
CA LYS A 82 -5.15 -5.58 20.62
C LYS A 82 -3.80 -5.89 19.97
N VAL A 83 -3.37 -5.02 19.06
CA VAL A 83 -2.04 -5.06 18.45
C VAL A 83 -1.36 -3.70 18.62
N PRO A 84 -0.28 -3.60 19.43
CA PRO A 84 0.51 -2.38 19.49
C PRO A 84 1.23 -2.17 18.14
N LEU A 85 0.83 -1.18 17.34
CA LEU A 85 1.39 -0.96 15.99
C LEU A 85 2.92 -0.85 15.94
N LEU A 86 3.56 -0.31 16.99
CA LEU A 86 5.02 -0.21 17.06
C LEU A 86 5.73 -1.54 17.39
N ARG A 87 5.00 -2.51 17.93
CA ARG A 87 5.49 -3.84 18.34
C ARG A 87 4.74 -4.97 17.64
N ALA A 88 4.09 -4.68 16.52
CA ALA A 88 3.39 -5.69 15.74
C ALA A 88 4.39 -6.76 15.27
N THR A 89 4.00 -8.02 15.40
CA THR A 89 4.75 -9.17 14.96
C THR A 89 4.31 -9.60 13.56
N THR A 90 5.06 -10.52 12.94
CA THR A 90 4.66 -11.14 11.66
C THR A 90 3.32 -11.87 11.80
N ASP A 91 3.09 -12.54 12.93
CA ASP A 91 1.85 -13.26 13.25
C ASP A 91 0.63 -12.34 13.27
N ASP A 92 0.75 -11.12 13.82
CA ASP A 92 -0.34 -10.14 13.83
C ASP A 92 -0.77 -9.72 12.40
N VAL A 93 0.21 -9.64 11.50
CA VAL A 93 -0.03 -9.30 10.09
C VAL A 93 -0.66 -10.48 9.35
N GLU A 94 -0.26 -11.71 9.65
CA GLU A 94 -0.89 -12.92 9.13
C GLU A 94 -2.34 -13.07 9.63
N MET A 95 -2.57 -12.82 10.92
CA MET A 95 -3.90 -12.81 11.54
C MET A 95 -4.81 -11.76 10.89
N PHE A 96 -4.29 -10.58 10.53
CA PHE A 96 -5.06 -9.59 9.77
C PHE A 96 -5.44 -10.10 8.38
N VAL A 97 -4.50 -10.71 7.66
CA VAL A 97 -4.76 -11.27 6.33
C VAL A 97 -5.86 -12.34 6.43
N ALA A 98 -5.75 -13.26 7.39
CA ALA A 98 -6.76 -14.28 7.65
C ALA A 98 -8.13 -13.66 7.98
N ALA A 99 -8.18 -12.72 8.94
CA ALA A 99 -9.41 -12.04 9.32
C ALA A 99 -10.07 -11.26 8.17
N ARG A 100 -9.29 -10.75 7.21
CA ARG A 100 -9.85 -10.09 6.02
C ARG A 100 -10.40 -11.09 5.01
N LEU A 101 -9.77 -12.25 4.86
CA LEU A 101 -10.27 -13.34 4.01
C LEU A 101 -11.57 -13.94 4.60
N ASP A 102 -11.60 -14.17 5.91
CA ASP A 102 -12.79 -14.67 6.62
C ASP A 102 -13.97 -13.69 6.54
N ALA A 103 -13.68 -12.39 6.50
CA ALA A 103 -14.68 -11.35 6.24
C ALA A 103 -15.20 -11.32 4.79
N GLY A 104 -14.79 -12.25 3.93
CA GLY A 104 -15.26 -12.38 2.54
C GLY A 104 -14.59 -11.42 1.55
N ASN A 105 -13.46 -10.80 1.90
CA ASN A 105 -12.75 -9.94 0.94
C ASN A 105 -12.04 -10.78 -0.12
N ARG A 106 -12.09 -10.32 -1.37
CA ARG A 106 -11.32 -10.91 -2.48
C ARG A 106 -9.82 -10.85 -2.19
N GLU A 107 -9.08 -11.86 -2.63
CA GLU A 107 -7.63 -12.02 -2.44
C GLU A 107 -6.85 -10.83 -3.01
N ALA A 108 -7.28 -10.30 -4.16
CA ALA A 108 -6.69 -9.11 -4.77
C ALA A 108 -6.84 -7.85 -3.88
N THR A 109 -7.97 -7.73 -3.20
CA THR A 109 -8.24 -6.63 -2.26
C THR A 109 -7.38 -6.79 -1.01
N VAL A 110 -7.31 -8.00 -0.45
CA VAL A 110 -6.46 -8.30 0.71
C VAL A 110 -4.97 -8.07 0.40
N SER A 111 -4.52 -8.44 -0.80
CA SER A 111 -3.16 -8.16 -1.30
C SER A 111 -2.85 -6.66 -1.36
N SER A 112 -3.84 -5.85 -1.76
CA SER A 112 -3.73 -4.39 -1.79
C SER A 112 -3.63 -3.81 -0.38
N TYR A 113 -4.43 -4.31 0.57
CA TYR A 113 -4.36 -3.91 1.98
C TYR A 113 -3.03 -4.31 2.62
N LEU A 114 -2.54 -5.52 2.36
CA LEU A 114 -1.23 -5.97 2.82
C LEU A 114 -0.10 -5.09 2.24
N SER A 115 -0.22 -4.69 0.97
CA SER A 115 0.74 -3.77 0.34
C SER A 115 0.76 -2.39 1.02
N ALA A 116 -0.41 -1.92 1.47
CA ALA A 116 -0.51 -0.69 2.26
C ALA A 116 0.17 -0.84 3.62
N ALA A 117 -0.10 -1.94 4.36
CA ALA A 117 0.54 -2.22 5.65
C ALA A 117 2.08 -2.33 5.54
N ARG A 118 2.59 -3.02 4.52
CA ARG A 118 4.05 -3.08 4.25
C ARG A 118 4.66 -1.70 4.02
N THR A 119 3.96 -0.86 3.27
CA THR A 119 4.44 0.48 2.95
C THR A 119 4.41 1.39 4.16
N PHE A 120 3.41 1.23 5.02
CA PHE A 120 3.34 1.88 6.32
C PHE A 120 4.54 1.53 7.20
N TYR A 121 4.86 0.25 7.39
CA TYR A 121 6.04 -0.15 8.17
C TYR A 121 7.34 0.34 7.55
N LYS A 122 7.46 0.36 6.22
CA LYS A 122 8.61 0.98 5.54
C LYS A 122 8.71 2.48 5.80
N ALA A 123 7.58 3.18 5.90
CA ALA A 123 7.55 4.59 6.28
C ALA A 123 8.02 4.78 7.74
N LEU A 124 7.61 3.90 8.67
CA LEU A 124 8.07 3.92 10.06
C LEU A 124 9.56 3.62 10.21
N VAL A 125 10.09 2.64 9.46
CA VAL A 125 11.53 2.36 9.40
C VAL A 125 12.29 3.56 8.83
N CYS A 126 11.76 4.20 7.79
CA CYS A 126 12.34 5.43 7.23
C CYS A 126 12.32 6.61 8.23
N ALA A 127 11.36 6.63 9.17
CA ALA A 127 11.28 7.60 10.26
C ALA A 127 12.12 7.21 11.48
N LYS A 128 12.81 6.05 11.47
CA LYS A 128 13.57 5.50 12.60
C LYS A 128 12.72 5.26 13.85
N ALA A 129 11.42 5.00 13.66
CA ALA A 129 10.50 4.63 14.74
C ALA A 129 10.59 3.14 15.07
N ILE A 130 10.90 2.30 14.07
CA ILE A 130 11.07 0.85 14.19
C ILE A 130 12.33 0.47 13.39
N GLU A 131 13.04 -0.58 13.80
CA GLU A 131 14.24 -1.08 13.12
C GLU A 131 13.92 -1.96 11.91
N ALA A 132 12.93 -2.87 12.05
CA ALA A 132 12.57 -3.85 11.04
C ALA A 132 11.06 -3.83 10.73
N SER A 133 10.70 -4.19 9.50
CA SER A 133 9.31 -4.24 9.03
C SER A 133 8.75 -5.66 9.18
N PRO A 134 7.77 -5.91 10.08
CA PRO A 134 7.19 -7.24 10.31
C PRO A 134 6.37 -7.74 9.10
N ALA A 135 5.88 -6.82 8.27
CA ALA A 135 4.99 -7.15 7.15
C ALA A 135 5.73 -7.64 5.89
N ASP A 136 7.06 -7.56 5.86
CA ASP A 136 7.84 -7.95 4.66
C ASP A 136 7.92 -9.47 4.48
N GLU A 137 7.82 -10.25 5.55
CA GLU A 137 7.88 -11.72 5.52
C GLU A 137 6.54 -12.38 5.19
N VAL A 138 5.42 -11.71 5.50
CA VAL A 138 4.07 -12.24 5.28
C VAL A 138 3.83 -12.50 3.80
N ARG A 139 3.26 -13.65 3.45
CA ARG A 139 2.91 -13.97 2.06
C ARG A 139 1.60 -13.28 1.63
N SER A 140 1.56 -12.76 0.40
CA SER A 140 0.31 -12.27 -0.16
C SER A 140 -0.60 -13.44 -0.55
N PRO A 141 -1.92 -13.36 -0.24
CA PRO A 141 -2.90 -14.25 -0.85
C PRO A 141 -2.85 -14.14 -2.38
N THR A 142 -3.01 -15.28 -3.05
CA THR A 142 -3.05 -15.38 -4.51
C THR A 142 -4.31 -16.14 -4.90
N ASP A 143 -5.12 -15.54 -5.77
CA ASP A 143 -6.28 -16.22 -6.36
C ASP A 143 -5.78 -17.35 -7.27
N PRO A 144 -6.18 -18.62 -7.02
CA PRO A 144 -5.78 -19.76 -7.85
C PRO A 144 -6.43 -19.75 -9.23
N ARG A 145 -7.51 -18.97 -9.45
CA ARG A 145 -8.20 -18.94 -10.73
C ARG A 145 -7.29 -18.46 -11.85
N PRO A 146 -7.25 -19.19 -12.98
CA PRO A 146 -6.44 -18.81 -14.12
C PRO A 146 -6.87 -17.45 -14.67
N ARG A 147 -5.94 -16.76 -15.34
CA ARG A 147 -6.15 -15.37 -15.80
C ARG A 147 -7.35 -15.21 -16.75
N TRP A 148 -7.63 -16.21 -17.57
CA TRP A 148 -8.73 -16.17 -18.56
C TRP A 148 -10.12 -16.23 -17.90
N GLU A 149 -10.28 -16.93 -16.77
CA GLU A 149 -11.53 -16.91 -15.97
C GLU A 149 -11.74 -15.59 -15.25
N ARG A 150 -10.65 -14.92 -14.83
CA ARG A 150 -10.71 -13.63 -14.14
C ARG A 150 -11.05 -12.46 -15.06
N ASN A 151 -10.76 -12.59 -16.36
CA ASN A 151 -11.08 -11.58 -17.36
C ASN A 151 -12.31 -12.04 -18.15
N SER A 152 -13.51 -11.81 -17.62
CA SER A 152 -14.77 -12.18 -18.27
C SER A 152 -14.93 -11.60 -19.69
N VAL A 153 -14.18 -10.54 -20.03
CA VAL A 153 -14.12 -9.97 -21.38
C VAL A 153 -13.42 -10.89 -22.40
N VAL A 154 -12.45 -11.71 -21.97
CA VAL A 154 -11.76 -12.68 -22.84
C VAL A 154 -12.53 -14.00 -22.91
N ALA A 155 -13.30 -14.36 -21.88
CA ALA A 155 -14.12 -15.57 -21.87
C ALA A 155 -15.26 -15.54 -22.91
N MET A 156 -15.71 -14.35 -23.34
CA MET A 156 -16.76 -14.19 -24.36
C MET A 156 -16.22 -14.22 -25.81
N ALA A 157 -14.90 -14.11 -26.02
CA ALA A 157 -14.30 -14.04 -27.35
C ALA A 157 -13.94 -15.42 -27.96
N ASP A 158 -13.90 -16.48 -27.15
CA ASP A 158 -13.57 -17.85 -27.61
C ASP A 158 -14.82 -18.73 -27.87
N ALA A 159 -16.03 -18.17 -27.76
CA ALA A 159 -17.28 -18.90 -27.99
C ALA A 159 -17.77 -18.88 -29.45
N SER A 160 -16.97 -18.39 -30.40
CA SER A 160 -17.29 -18.44 -31.84
C SER A 160 -16.27 -19.26 -32.61
N GLY A 161 -16.67 -20.45 -33.02
CA GLY A 161 -15.98 -21.29 -34.00
C GLY A 161 -15.86 -20.63 -35.40
N PRO A 162 -15.45 -21.39 -36.43
CA PRO A 162 -14.36 -21.03 -37.35
C PRO A 162 -14.69 -20.08 -38.52
N TYR A 163 -15.80 -19.36 -38.50
CA TYR A 163 -16.14 -18.39 -39.55
C TYR A 163 -16.68 -17.09 -38.96
N GLY A 164 -15.95 -15.98 -39.15
CA GLY A 164 -16.43 -14.68 -38.70
C GLY A 164 -15.44 -13.52 -38.78
N SER A 165 -14.63 -13.45 -39.83
CA SER A 165 -13.87 -12.26 -40.16
C SER A 165 -14.82 -11.13 -40.61
N VAL A 166 -15.15 -10.16 -39.75
CA VAL A 166 -15.63 -8.84 -40.18
C VAL A 166 -15.21 -7.71 -39.21
N LEU A 167 -14.28 -6.88 -39.72
CA LEU A 167 -14.06 -5.44 -39.49
C LEU A 167 -13.72 -4.91 -38.08
N LEU A 168 -12.41 -4.82 -37.90
CA LEU A 168 -11.71 -3.73 -37.23
C LEU A 168 -12.06 -2.38 -37.89
N LEU A 169 -12.87 -1.53 -37.25
CA LEU A 169 -12.93 -0.09 -37.51
C LEU A 169 -13.42 0.64 -36.26
N GLY A 170 -12.49 1.25 -35.55
CA GLY A 170 -12.73 1.98 -34.32
C GLY A 170 -11.48 2.69 -33.83
N TYR A 171 -10.93 3.52 -34.73
CA TYR A 171 -9.84 4.44 -34.46
C TYR A 171 -10.31 5.50 -33.46
N VAL A 172 -9.75 5.50 -32.24
CA VAL A 172 -9.71 6.72 -31.40
C VAL A 172 -8.25 6.93 -30.99
N SER A 173 -7.65 7.85 -31.73
CA SER A 173 -6.59 8.79 -31.35
C SER A 173 -5.36 8.26 -30.66
N GLY A 174 -4.28 8.27 -31.43
CA GLY A 174 -2.94 7.89 -31.04
C GLY A 174 -2.40 8.65 -29.83
N VAL A 175 -1.78 7.88 -28.94
CA VAL A 175 -0.43 8.20 -28.45
C VAL A 175 0.36 6.90 -28.54
N LEU A 176 1.32 6.89 -29.46
CA LEU A 176 2.34 5.86 -29.58
C LEU A 176 3.15 5.85 -28.28
N ILE A 177 2.93 4.87 -27.40
CA ILE A 177 3.83 4.65 -26.26
C ILE A 177 4.91 3.68 -26.74
N PRO A 178 6.14 4.13 -27.04
CA PRO A 178 7.21 3.22 -27.42
C PRO A 178 7.53 2.30 -26.24
N CYS A 179 7.36 1.01 -26.48
CA CYS A 179 7.77 -0.07 -25.62
C CYS A 179 9.32 -0.09 -25.54
N ARG A 180 9.91 0.74 -24.67
CA ARG A 180 11.36 0.72 -24.41
C ARG A 180 11.65 -0.24 -23.26
N ARG A 181 11.90 -1.49 -23.66
CA ARG A 181 12.64 -2.49 -22.89
C ARG A 181 14.08 -1.99 -22.71
N THR A 182 14.36 -1.31 -21.60
CA THR A 182 15.73 -1.15 -21.11
C THR A 182 15.81 -1.65 -19.67
N ARG A 183 16.39 -2.85 -19.56
CA ARG A 183 16.90 -3.43 -18.34
C ARG A 183 18.08 -2.55 -17.90
N SER A 184 17.88 -1.62 -16.98
CA SER A 184 18.98 -1.02 -16.23
C SER A 184 18.87 -1.48 -14.79
N VAL A 185 19.81 -2.36 -14.42
CA VAL A 185 20.14 -2.63 -13.03
C VAL A 185 20.67 -1.32 -12.47
N VAL A 186 19.85 -0.62 -11.67
CA VAL A 186 20.32 0.50 -10.87
C VAL A 186 20.95 -0.10 -9.61
N PRO A 187 22.24 0.13 -9.33
CA PRO A 187 22.84 -0.30 -8.09
C PRO A 187 22.14 0.40 -6.91
N ARG A 188 21.85 -0.38 -5.85
CA ARG A 188 21.46 0.15 -4.54
C ARG A 188 22.51 1.19 -4.11
N PRO A 189 22.14 2.38 -3.61
CA PRO A 189 23.08 3.14 -2.81
C PRO A 189 23.36 2.31 -1.55
N GLU A 190 24.61 1.88 -1.46
CA GLU A 190 25.20 1.28 -0.27
C GLU A 190 24.91 2.13 0.95
N CYS A 191 24.65 1.43 2.05
CA CYS A 191 24.72 1.98 3.38
C CYS A 191 26.14 2.55 3.60
N GLN A 192 26.28 3.86 3.54
CA GLN A 192 27.40 4.55 4.19
C GLN A 192 26.83 5.37 5.34
N GLY A 193 27.43 5.15 6.51
CA GLY A 193 26.92 5.56 7.80
C GLY A 193 26.91 7.06 8.02
N LEU A 194 26.11 7.44 9.02
CA LEU A 194 26.40 8.35 10.13
C LEU A 194 25.24 8.25 11.12
#